data_AF-A0A7Y8GV35-F1
#
_entry.id   AF-A0A7Y8GV35-F1
#
_cell.length_a   1.000
_cell.length_b   1.000
_cell.length_c   1.000
_cell.angle_alpha   90.00
_cell.angle_beta   90.00
_cell.angle_gamma   90.00
#
_symmetry.space_group_name_H-M   'P 1'
#
loop_
_entity.id
_entity.type
_entity.pdbx_description
1 polymer ?
#
loop_
_entity_poly.entity_id
_entity_poly.type
_entity_poly.pdbx_seq_one_letter_code
_entity_poly.pdbx_strand_id
1 'polypeptide(L)' 'MNTNAAKIIDALGGTAEAARLFEVRMPSVSAWRYHGIPKPRMMFLQVAKPEALEGVDVVAATALSNQQPAIKTEV' A
#
# COMPACT_ATOMS: atom_id res chain seq x y z
N MET A 1 4.31 -12.96 -2.60
CA MET A 1 4.34 -11.54 -3.03
C MET A 1 3.00 -11.24 -3.67
N ASN A 2 2.34 -10.14 -3.30
CA ASN A 2 1.13 -9.66 -3.93
C ASN A 2 1.51 -8.86 -5.18
N THR A 3 1.40 -9.49 -6.35
CA THR A 3 1.84 -8.92 -7.62
C THR A 3 1.07 -7.66 -8.02
N ASN A 4 -0.23 -7.57 -7.70
CA ASN A 4 -1.02 -6.38 -7.99
C ASN A 4 -0.63 -5.20 -7.08
N ALA A 5 -0.41 -5.45 -5.79
CA ALA A 5 0.10 -4.43 -4.87
C ALA A 5 1.51 -3.95 -5.26
N ALA A 6 2.38 -4.86 -5.71
CA ALA A 6 3.71 -4.49 -6.19
C ALA A 6 3.65 -3.56 -7.41
N LYS A 7 2.83 -3.89 -8.42
CA LYS A 7 2.61 -3.05 -9.60
C LYS A 7 2.14 -1.64 -9.25
N ILE A 8 1.17 -1.51 -8.34
CA ILE A 8 0.69 -0.21 -7.87
C ILE A 8 1.82 0.56 -7.20
N ILE A 9 2.59 -0.08 -6.30
CA ILE A 9 3.70 0.59 -5.61
C ILE A 9 4.77 1.04 -6.60
N ASP A 10 5.05 0.26 -7.63
CA ASP A 10 6.04 0.61 -8.66
C ASP A 10 5.51 1.77 -9.54
N ALA A 11 4.22 1.80 -9.87
CA ALA A 11 3.56 2.92 -10.55
C ALA A 11 3.57 4.22 -9.72
N LEU A 12 3.59 4.12 -8.39
CA LEU A 12 3.75 5.27 -7.49
C LEU A 12 5.20 5.79 -7.41
N GLY A 13 6.15 5.16 -8.11
CA GLY A 13 7.58 5.49 -8.05
C GLY A 13 8.39 4.58 -7.11
N GLY A 14 7.83 3.45 -6.69
CA GLY A 14 8.48 2.46 -5.83
C GLY A 14 8.31 2.74 -4.33
N THR A 15 8.94 1.90 -3.49
CA THR A 15 8.79 1.93 -2.02
C THR A 15 9.05 3.29 -1.39
N ALA A 16 10.11 3.97 -1.81
CA ALA A 16 10.53 5.24 -1.20
C ALA A 16 9.52 6.36 -1.49
N GLU A 17 9.07 6.49 -2.74
CA GLU A 17 8.07 7.48 -3.11
C GLU A 17 6.70 7.19 -2.51
N ALA A 18 6.28 5.92 -2.52
CA ALA A 18 5.04 5.52 -1.87
C ALA A 18 5.10 5.77 -0.35
N ALA A 19 6.24 5.54 0.31
CA ALA A 19 6.41 5.83 1.73
C ALA A 19 6.31 7.32 2.03
N ARG A 20 6.91 8.17 1.19
CA ARG A 20 6.76 9.63 1.26
C ARG A 20 5.32 10.08 1.06
N LEU A 21 4.64 9.56 0.03
CA LEU A 21 3.25 9.92 -0.31
C LEU A 21 2.28 9.66 0.86
N PHE A 22 2.47 8.56 1.59
CA PHE A 22 1.59 8.16 2.69
C PHE A 22 2.12 8.52 4.08
N GLU A 23 3.27 9.19 4.16
CA GLU A 23 3.93 9.55 5.43
C GLU A 23 4.13 8.34 6.37
N VAL A 24 4.54 7.20 5.80
CA VAL A 24 4.85 5.97 6.56
C VAL A 24 6.30 5.56 6.39
N ARG A 25 6.77 4.64 7.22
CA ARG A 25 8.12 4.09 7.07
C ARG A 25 8.19 3.16 5.86
N MET A 26 9.33 3.15 5.15
CA MET A 26 9.56 2.25 4.01
C MET A 26 9.26 0.77 4.29
N PRO A 27 9.58 0.20 5.48
CA PRO A 27 9.20 -1.19 5.79
C PRO A 27 7.69 -1.45 5.75
N SER A 28 6.85 -0.46 6.06
CA SER A 28 5.38 -0.60 5.94
C SER A 28 4.99 -0.83 4.49
N VAL A 29 5.54 -0.05 3.56
CA VAL A 29 5.27 -0.20 2.12
C VAL A 29 5.85 -1.51 1.58
N SER A 30 7.05 -1.89 2.04
CA SER A 30 7.62 -3.21 1.70
C SER A 30 6.69 -4.34 2.13
N ALA A 31 6.08 -4.27 3.31
CA ALA A 31 5.11 -5.26 3.77
C ALA A 31 3.85 -5.30 2.89
N TRP A 32 3.39 -4.16 2.37
CA TRP A 32 2.23 -4.10 1.46
C TRP A 32 2.45 -4.87 0.15
N ARG A 33 3.69 -4.98 -0.34
CA ARG A 33 4.03 -5.83 -1.49
C ARG A 33 3.80 -7.32 -1.23
N TYR A 34 3.65 -7.75 0.02
CA TYR A 34 3.37 -9.14 0.37
C TYR A 34 1.93 -9.34 0.82
N HIS A 35 1.41 -8.41 1.61
CA HIS A 35 0.12 -8.56 2.28
C HIS A 35 -1.02 -7.74 1.65
N GLY A 36 -0.71 -6.90 0.66
CA GLY A 36 -1.65 -5.97 0.04
C GLY A 36 -1.58 -4.56 0.63
N ILE A 37 -2.10 -3.60 -0.12
CA ILE A 37 -2.20 -2.19 0.28
C ILE A 37 -3.41 -2.03 1.20
N PRO A 38 -3.28 -1.37 2.37
CA PRO A 38 -4.41 -1.20 3.28
C PRO A 38 -5.58 -0.46 2.60
N LYS A 39 -6.80 -0.95 2.82
CA LYS A 39 -8.03 -0.42 2.21
C LYS A 39 -8.15 1.12 2.29
N PRO A 40 -7.85 1.80 3.42
CA PRO A 40 -7.91 3.27 3.46
C PRO A 40 -6.94 3.95 2.49
N ARG A 41 -5.73 3.39 2.28
CA ARG A 41 -4.79 3.91 1.28
C ARG A 41 -5.29 3.67 -0.13
N MET A 42 -5.92 2.52 -0.38
CA MET A 42 -6.53 2.25 -1.69
C MET A 42 -7.66 3.23 -2.02
N MET A 43 -8.52 3.57 -1.05
CA MET A 43 -9.57 4.59 -1.25
C MET A 43 -8.99 5.96 -1.60
N PHE A 44 -7.87 6.35 -0.97
CA PHE A 44 -7.16 7.56 -1.33
C PHE A 44 -6.62 7.51 -2.76
N LEU A 45 -5.97 6.40 -3.16
CA LEU A 45 -5.40 6.25 -4.51
C LEU A 45 -6.46 6.33 -5.60
N GLN A 46 -7.66 5.78 -5.38
CA GLN A 46 -8.78 5.86 -6.33
C GLN A 46 -9.17 7.30 -6.68
N VAL A 47 -8.97 8.25 -5.77
CA VAL A 47 -9.30 9.66 -5.99
C VAL A 47 -8.07 10.46 -6.42
N ALA A 48 -6.94 10.26 -5.74
CA ALA A 48 -5.77 11.12 -5.88
C ALA A 48 -4.80 10.68 -6.99
N LYS A 49 -4.75 9.39 -7.31
CA LYS A 49 -3.83 8.80 -8.29
C LYS A 49 -4.47 7.62 -9.05
N PRO A 50 -5.60 7.83 -9.76
CA PRO A 50 -6.26 6.77 -10.50
C PRO A 50 -5.37 6.12 -11.57
N GLU A 51 -4.42 6.86 -12.13
CA GLU A 51 -3.44 6.37 -13.12
C GLU A 51 -2.55 5.24 -12.58
N ALA A 52 -2.25 5.25 -11.28
CA ALA A 52 -1.48 4.18 -10.65
C ALA A 52 -2.26 2.86 -10.51
N LEU A 53 -3.57 2.87 -10.81
CA LEU A 53 -4.48 1.74 -10.72
C LEU A 53 -4.88 1.17 -12.09
N GLU A 54 -4.33 1.71 -13.18
CA GLU A 54 -4.63 1.24 -14.53
C GLU A 54 -4.10 -0.18 -14.78
N GLY A 55 -4.95 -1.06 -15.31
CA GLY A 55 -4.56 -2.43 -15.69
C GLY A 55 -4.20 -3.36 -14.51
N VAL A 56 -4.54 -3.00 -13.28
CA VAL A 56 -4.33 -3.83 -12.09
C VAL A 56 -5.64 -4.27 -11.45
N ASP A 57 -5.63 -5.47 -10.87
CA ASP A 57 -6.75 -5.93 -10.04
C ASP A 57 -6.65 -5.27 -8.65
N VAL A 58 -7.42 -4.20 -8.48
CA VAL A 58 -7.49 -3.40 -7.25
C VAL A 58 -8.00 -4.22 -6.05
N VAL A 59 -8.92 -5.16 -6.28
CA VAL A 59 -9.47 -6.00 -5.21
C VAL A 59 -8.39 -6.95 -4.71
N ALA A 60 -7.67 -7.61 -5.63
CA ALA A 60 -6.54 -8.49 -5.27
C ALA A 60 -5.36 -7.72 -4.66
N ALA A 61 -5.15 -6.46 -5.04
CA ALA A 61 -4.11 -5.60 -4.44
C ALA A 61 -4.45 -5.10 -3.03
N THR A 62 -5.73 -5.09 -2.66
CA THR A 62 -6.18 -4.57 -1.37
C THR A 62 -5.96 -5.62 -0.28
N ALA A 63 -5.38 -5.19 0.85
CA ALA A 63 -5.17 -6.08 1.99
C ALA A 63 -6.52 -6.58 2.54
N LEU A 64 -6.62 -7.90 2.71
CA LEU A 64 -7.66 -8.56 3.50
C LEU A 64 -7.33 -8.22 4.98
N SER A 65 -8.06 -7.28 5.59
CA SER A 65 -7.88 -6.72 6.96
C SER A 65 -7.29 -7.67 8.04
N ASN A 66 -6.51 -7.31 9.06
CA ASN A 66 -6.04 -6.05 9.66
C ASN A 66 -4.70 -6.39 10.38
N GLN A 67 -3.53 -6.16 9.78
CA GLN A 67 -2.23 -6.40 10.43
C GLN A 67 -1.55 -5.06 10.71
N GLN A 68 -2.13 -4.29 11.63
CA GLN A 68 -1.38 -3.29 12.37
C GLN A 68 -0.92 -3.98 13.65
N PRO A 69 0.38 -4.28 13.86
CA PRO A 69 0.81 -4.65 15.19
C PRO A 69 0.49 -3.47 16.09
N ALA A 70 -0.22 -3.74 17.19
CA ALA A 70 -0.47 -2.77 18.25
C ALA A 70 0.85 -2.06 18.56
N ILE A 71 0.84 -0.73 18.52
CA ILE A 71 1.92 0.04 19.12
C ILE A 71 1.96 -0.41 20.57
N LYS A 72 3.00 -1.16 20.98
CA LYS A 72 3.31 -1.31 22.40
C LYS A 72 3.72 0.08 22.86
N THR A 73 2.77 0.81 23.44
CA THR A 73 3.10 1.91 24.33
C THR A 73 3.77 1.27 25.53
N GLU A 74 5.10 1.22 25.50
CA GLU A 74 5.88 1.01 26.72
C GLU A 74 5.77 2.31 27.52
N VAL A 75 5.14 2.19 28.70
CA VAL A 75 5.12 3.18 29.77
C VAL A 75 6.27 2.87 30.70
#